data_AF-A0A954DI04-F1
#
_entry.id   AF-A0A954DI04-F1
#
_cell.length_a   1.000
_cell.length_b   1.000
_cell.length_c   1.000
_cell.angle_alpha   90.00
_cell.angle_beta   90.00
_cell.angle_gamma   90.00
#
_symmetry.space_group_name_H-M   'P 1'
#
loop_
_entity.id
_entity.type
_entity.pdbx_description
1 polymer ?
#
loop_
_entity_poly.entity_id
_entity_poly.type
_entity_poly.pdbx_seq_one_letter_code
_entity_poly.pdbx_strand_id
1 'polypeptide(L)'
;NYLLREVVKYWFSSALDECGVASRTMVDFDAARAFAEEQLGQNVRARVAKRLGITQEEAEDLFKKRIERRVAANQSSGYSTGSWILGAAKVIEGTAAQKQDKDTKKDAKDDALERDVKRRLEEWMRQARRAGGQNQEQQQLQTEAEWWKDVDSTVRKFWLLSHYAETAGDYALTSAFTTNCPTCGGRGKISTASTQGNQVVQVPCPTCHETKFLRTIKFH
;
A
#
# COMPACT_ATOMS: atom_id res chain seq x y z
N ASN A 1 6.64 -32.55 -12.60
CA ASN A 1 5.16 -32.61 -12.64
C ASN A 1 4.69 -31.45 -13.52
N TYR A 2 4.20 -31.76 -14.73
CA TYR A 2 3.81 -30.76 -15.73
C TYR A 2 2.58 -29.95 -15.27
N LEU A 3 1.55 -30.64 -14.78
CA LEU A 3 0.31 -30.03 -14.33
C LEU A 3 0.55 -28.99 -13.22
N LEU A 4 1.42 -29.31 -12.26
CA LEU A 4 1.81 -28.38 -11.20
C LEU A 4 2.38 -27.05 -11.74
N ARG A 5 3.23 -27.10 -12.77
CA ARG A 5 3.82 -25.89 -13.37
C ARG A 5 2.76 -25.06 -14.09
N GLU A 6 1.83 -25.72 -14.79
CA GLU A 6 0.72 -25.04 -15.45
C GLU A 6 -0.23 -24.41 -14.44
N VAL A 7 -0.55 -25.09 -13.32
CA VAL A 7 -1.34 -24.51 -12.21
C VAL A 7 -0.70 -23.22 -11.71
N VAL A 8 0.59 -23.22 -11.36
CA VAL A 8 1.28 -22.02 -10.85
C VAL A 8 1.26 -20.89 -11.87
N LYS A 9 1.54 -21.21 -13.14
CA LYS A 9 1.52 -20.23 -14.24
C LYS A 9 0.14 -19.59 -14.42
N TYR A 10 -0.90 -20.41 -14.48
CA TYR A 10 -2.27 -19.92 -14.70
C TYR A 10 -2.87 -19.26 -13.47
N TRP A 11 -2.43 -19.62 -12.26
CA TRP A 11 -2.91 -18.99 -11.03
C TRP A 11 -2.59 -17.50 -11.03
N PHE A 12 -1.33 -17.15 -11.30
CA PHE A 12 -0.90 -15.76 -11.33
C PHE A 12 -1.53 -14.98 -12.48
N SER A 13 -1.60 -15.56 -13.69
CA SER A 13 -2.28 -14.88 -14.81
C SER A 13 -3.77 -14.68 -14.51
N SER A 14 -4.44 -15.67 -13.92
CA SER A 14 -5.85 -15.56 -13.53
C SER A 14 -6.05 -14.46 -12.49
N ALA A 15 -5.18 -14.36 -11.48
CA ALA A 15 -5.24 -13.28 -10.49
C ALA A 15 -5.08 -11.91 -11.14
N LEU A 16 -4.10 -11.75 -12.05
CA LEU A 16 -3.91 -10.51 -12.81
C LEU A 16 -5.10 -10.15 -13.70
N ASP A 17 -5.73 -11.13 -14.33
CA ASP A 17 -6.86 -10.91 -15.20
C ASP A 17 -8.11 -10.53 -14.41
N GLU A 18 -8.40 -11.22 -13.30
CA GLU A 18 -9.50 -10.88 -12.39
C GLU A 18 -9.31 -9.49 -11.76
N CYS A 19 -8.10 -9.17 -11.29
CA CYS A 19 -7.78 -7.81 -10.82
C CYS A 19 -7.96 -6.77 -11.94
N GLY A 20 -7.63 -7.13 -13.18
CA GLY A 20 -7.81 -6.25 -14.34
C GLY A 20 -9.28 -6.03 -14.70
N VAL A 21 -10.15 -7.03 -14.53
CA VAL A 21 -11.60 -6.87 -14.70
C VAL A 21 -12.12 -5.96 -13.59
N ALA A 22 -11.85 -6.30 -12.32
CA ALA A 22 -12.30 -5.53 -11.16
C ALA A 22 -11.82 -4.06 -11.21
N SER A 23 -10.59 -3.81 -11.65
CA SER A 23 -10.05 -2.44 -11.75
C SER A 23 -10.78 -1.55 -12.75
N ARG A 24 -11.47 -2.13 -13.73
CA ARG A 24 -12.27 -1.41 -14.73
C ARG A 24 -13.74 -1.33 -14.38
N THR A 25 -14.28 -2.33 -13.67
CA THR A 25 -15.72 -2.45 -13.42
C THR A 25 -16.13 -1.95 -12.03
N MET A 26 -15.26 -2.04 -11.03
CA MET A 26 -15.57 -1.65 -9.65
C MET A 26 -15.25 -0.17 -9.44
N VAL A 27 -16.30 0.64 -9.36
CA VAL A 27 -16.22 2.10 -9.15
C VAL A 27 -16.04 2.44 -7.67
N ASP A 28 -16.52 1.58 -6.78
CA ASP A 28 -16.43 1.77 -5.33
C ASP A 28 -15.19 1.09 -4.75
N PHE A 29 -14.48 1.81 -3.88
CA PHE A 29 -13.22 1.34 -3.30
C PHE A 29 -13.45 0.21 -2.29
N ASP A 30 -14.44 0.34 -1.42
CA ASP A 30 -14.73 -0.66 -0.39
C ASP A 30 -15.17 -1.99 -1.03
N ALA A 31 -16.01 -1.92 -2.06
CA ALA A 31 -16.38 -3.08 -2.86
C ALA A 31 -15.16 -3.74 -3.53
N ALA A 32 -14.25 -2.94 -4.10
CA ALA A 32 -13.04 -3.45 -4.74
C ALA A 32 -12.09 -4.13 -3.74
N ARG A 33 -11.97 -3.55 -2.53
CA ARG A 33 -11.19 -4.11 -1.44
C ARG A 33 -11.79 -5.42 -0.93
N ALA A 34 -13.09 -5.46 -0.66
CA ALA A 34 -13.78 -6.68 -0.24
C ALA A 34 -13.67 -7.78 -1.29
N PHE A 35 -13.78 -7.44 -2.58
CA PHE A 35 -13.55 -8.38 -3.67
C PHE A 35 -12.15 -9.01 -3.61
N ALA A 36 -11.10 -8.20 -3.40
CA ALA A 36 -9.74 -8.71 -3.30
C ALA A 36 -9.53 -9.62 -2.08
N GLU A 37 -10.23 -9.38 -0.97
CA GLU A 37 -10.12 -10.16 0.26
C GLU A 37 -10.90 -11.49 0.20
N GLU A 38 -12.12 -11.49 -0.36
CA GLU A 38 -13.05 -12.61 -0.22
C GLU A 38 -13.30 -13.40 -1.51
N GLN A 39 -13.38 -12.71 -2.66
CA GLN A 39 -13.89 -13.30 -3.90
C GLN A 39 -12.78 -13.64 -4.90
N LEU A 40 -11.71 -12.85 -4.93
CA LEU A 40 -10.63 -12.99 -5.90
C LEU A 40 -9.99 -14.38 -5.85
N GLY A 41 -9.71 -14.92 -4.65
CA GLY A 41 -9.14 -16.25 -4.50
C GLY A 41 -10.04 -17.37 -5.03
N GLN A 42 -11.36 -17.25 -4.87
CA GLN A 42 -12.34 -18.21 -5.39
C GLN A 42 -12.41 -18.13 -6.92
N ASN A 43 -12.44 -16.91 -7.47
CA ASN A 43 -12.47 -16.69 -8.91
C ASN A 43 -11.21 -17.23 -9.60
N VAL A 44 -10.04 -17.04 -8.98
CA VAL A 44 -8.77 -17.61 -9.47
C VAL A 44 -8.84 -19.13 -9.49
N ARG A 45 -9.25 -19.78 -8.40
CA ARG A 45 -9.43 -21.24 -8.33
C ARG A 45 -10.37 -21.74 -9.42
N ALA A 46 -11.54 -21.13 -9.56
CA ALA A 46 -12.53 -21.48 -10.56
C ALA A 46 -11.98 -21.35 -12.00
N ARG A 47 -11.23 -20.27 -12.27
CA ARG A 47 -10.64 -20.03 -13.59
C ARG A 47 -9.52 -21.01 -13.92
N VAL A 48 -8.64 -21.31 -12.97
CA VAL A 48 -7.57 -22.31 -13.13
C VAL A 48 -8.15 -23.71 -13.34
N ALA A 49 -9.11 -24.10 -12.51
CA ALA A 49 -9.81 -25.38 -12.61
C ALA A 49 -10.46 -25.56 -13.99
N LYS A 50 -11.23 -24.55 -14.43
CA LYS A 50 -11.86 -24.54 -15.76
C LYS A 50 -10.85 -24.62 -16.89
N ARG A 51 -9.72 -23.93 -16.78
CA ARG A 51 -8.68 -23.87 -17.83
C ARG A 51 -7.96 -25.21 -17.99
N LEU A 52 -7.72 -25.91 -16.88
CA LEU A 52 -6.95 -27.15 -16.85
C LEU A 52 -7.81 -28.42 -16.84
N GLY A 53 -9.14 -28.28 -16.72
CA GLY A 53 -10.06 -29.43 -16.65
C GLY A 53 -9.92 -30.23 -15.36
N ILE A 54 -9.56 -29.58 -14.26
CA ILE A 54 -9.39 -30.17 -12.91
C ILE A 54 -10.42 -29.59 -11.94
N THR A 55 -10.52 -30.15 -10.73
CA THR A 55 -11.37 -29.57 -9.67
C THR A 55 -10.69 -28.35 -9.03
N GLN A 56 -11.46 -27.49 -8.36
CA GLN A 56 -10.90 -26.35 -7.62
C GLN A 56 -10.01 -26.81 -6.45
N GLU A 57 -10.41 -27.89 -5.77
CA GLU A 57 -9.65 -28.50 -4.69
C GLU A 57 -8.31 -29.05 -5.20
N GLU A 58 -8.30 -29.73 -6.35
CA GLU A 58 -7.07 -30.22 -6.96
C GLU A 58 -6.14 -29.08 -7.38
N ALA A 59 -6.71 -28.00 -7.95
CA ALA A 59 -5.95 -26.81 -8.30
C ALA A 59 -5.30 -26.17 -7.05
N GLU A 60 -6.03 -26.07 -5.95
CA GLU A 60 -5.53 -25.54 -4.68
C GLU A 60 -4.43 -26.43 -4.09
N ASP A 61 -4.63 -27.74 -4.05
CA ASP A 61 -3.64 -28.69 -3.53
C ASP A 61 -2.34 -28.67 -4.34
N LEU A 62 -2.45 -28.61 -5.66
CA LEU A 62 -1.30 -28.43 -6.54
C LEU A 62 -0.64 -27.09 -6.27
N PHE A 63 -1.41 -26.00 -6.17
CA PHE A 63 -0.85 -24.68 -5.91
C PHE A 63 -0.12 -24.62 -4.56
N LYS A 64 -0.60 -25.28 -3.50
CA LYS A 64 0.10 -25.37 -2.19
C LYS A 64 1.45 -26.10 -2.32
N LYS A 65 1.51 -27.19 -3.10
CA LYS A 65 2.73 -27.98 -3.34
C LYS A 65 3.81 -27.23 -4.13
N ARG A 66 3.52 -26.02 -4.64
CA ARG A 66 4.47 -25.24 -5.46
C ARG A 66 5.77 -24.91 -4.72
N ILE A 67 5.68 -24.67 -3.41
CA ILE A 67 6.82 -24.29 -2.56
C ILE A 67 7.73 -25.50 -2.36
N GLU A 68 7.16 -26.62 -1.91
CA GLU A 68 7.87 -27.87 -1.68
C GLU A 68 8.58 -28.38 -2.93
N ARG A 69 7.93 -28.23 -4.09
CA ARG A 69 8.44 -28.72 -5.39
C ARG A 69 9.30 -27.69 -6.12
N ARG A 70 9.61 -26.54 -5.50
CA ARG A 70 10.48 -25.47 -6.03
C ARG A 70 10.10 -25.02 -7.44
N VAL A 71 8.79 -24.89 -7.68
CA VAL A 71 8.22 -24.38 -8.94
C VAL A 71 7.47 -23.07 -8.75
N ALA A 72 7.47 -22.53 -7.52
CA ALA A 72 6.99 -21.19 -7.23
C ALA A 72 7.82 -20.15 -8.00
N ALA A 73 7.14 -19.25 -8.70
CA ALA A 73 7.78 -18.15 -9.41
C ALA A 73 7.64 -16.87 -8.59
N ASN A 74 8.76 -16.19 -8.36
CA ASN A 74 8.73 -14.90 -7.67
C ASN A 74 8.03 -13.86 -8.54
N GLN A 75 6.98 -13.26 -7.98
CA GLN A 75 6.23 -12.16 -8.56
C GLN A 75 6.50 -10.88 -7.77
N SER A 76 6.23 -9.74 -8.40
CA SER A 76 6.37 -8.42 -7.77
C SER A 76 5.14 -7.59 -8.09
N SER A 77 4.59 -6.91 -7.09
CA SER A 77 3.52 -5.94 -7.26
C SER A 77 3.66 -4.83 -6.24
N GLY A 78 3.16 -3.63 -6.53
CA GLY A 78 3.24 -2.50 -5.63
C GLY A 78 1.93 -1.74 -5.54
N TYR A 79 1.75 -1.06 -4.41
CA TYR A 79 0.59 -0.22 -4.15
C TYR A 79 0.70 1.15 -4.85
N SER A 80 1.87 1.48 -5.41
CA SER A 80 2.12 2.75 -6.11
C SER A 80 1.69 3.96 -5.26
N THR A 81 1.08 4.98 -5.87
CA THR A 81 0.51 6.15 -5.19
C THR A 81 -0.57 5.79 -4.17
N GLY A 82 -1.16 4.60 -4.20
CA GLY A 82 -2.12 4.11 -3.20
C GLY A 82 -1.50 3.48 -1.96
N SER A 83 -0.17 3.55 -1.80
CA SER A 83 0.50 2.99 -0.63
C SER A 83 0.03 3.61 0.69
N TRP A 84 -0.34 4.89 0.67
CA TRP A 84 -0.75 5.61 1.88
C TRP A 84 -2.05 5.07 2.50
N ILE A 85 -2.89 4.41 1.70
CA ILE A 85 -4.15 3.79 2.12
C ILE A 85 -3.91 2.69 3.16
N LEU A 86 -2.73 2.06 3.13
CA LEU A 86 -2.34 1.07 4.13
C LEU A 86 -2.05 1.69 5.51
N GLY A 87 -1.80 3.00 5.55
CA GLY A 87 -1.30 3.71 6.71
C GLY A 87 0.22 3.62 6.88
N ALA A 88 0.81 4.63 7.55
CA ALA A 88 2.26 4.79 7.65
C ALA A 88 3.01 3.57 8.23
N ALA A 89 2.40 2.87 9.19
CA ALA A 89 3.01 1.70 9.82
C ALA A 89 3.09 0.49 8.87
N LYS A 90 2.00 0.22 8.13
CA LYS A 90 1.91 -0.94 7.23
C LYS A 90 2.72 -0.73 5.95
N VAL A 91 2.86 0.52 5.49
CA VAL A 91 3.73 0.86 4.34
C VAL A 91 5.16 0.37 4.56
N ILE A 92 5.72 0.60 5.75
CA ILE A 92 7.12 0.25 6.06
C ILE A 92 7.30 -1.18 6.59
N GLU A 93 6.23 -1.90 6.89
CA GLU A 93 6.27 -3.22 7.52
C GLU A 93 7.14 -4.23 6.75
N GLY A 94 8.05 -4.90 7.43
CA GLY A 94 8.95 -5.90 6.84
C GLY A 94 10.04 -5.29 5.93
N THR A 95 10.20 -3.97 5.92
CA THR A 95 11.19 -3.28 5.06
C THR A 95 12.38 -2.73 5.86
N ALA A 96 13.44 -2.33 5.15
CA ALA A 96 14.58 -1.64 5.76
C ALA A 96 14.18 -0.32 6.45
N ALA A 97 13.17 0.38 5.92
CA ALA A 97 12.67 1.62 6.50
C ALA A 97 12.06 1.41 7.90
N GLN A 98 11.45 0.24 8.18
CA GLN A 98 10.98 -0.07 9.53
C GLN A 98 12.12 -0.26 10.52
N LYS A 99 13.25 -0.84 10.09
CA LYS A 99 14.43 -0.97 10.95
C LYS A 99 14.99 0.42 11.32
N GLN A 100 15.15 1.28 10.30
CA GLN A 100 15.61 2.66 10.50
C GLN A 100 14.66 3.49 11.40
N ASP A 101 13.33 3.37 11.23
CA ASP A 101 12.37 4.06 12.08
C ASP A 101 12.43 3.58 13.54
N LYS A 102 12.64 2.27 13.76
CA LYS A 102 12.82 1.71 15.11
C LYS A 102 14.13 2.19 15.76
N ASP A 103 15.23 2.24 15.02
CA ASP A 103 16.52 2.71 15.53
C ASP A 103 16.45 4.20 15.87
N THR A 104 15.88 5.03 14.98
CA THR A 104 15.68 6.46 15.23
C THR A 104 14.79 6.73 16.45
N LYS A 105 13.73 5.94 16.66
CA LYS A 105 12.88 6.04 17.86
C LYS A 105 13.55 5.54 19.13
N LYS A 106 14.50 4.61 19.02
CA LYS A 106 15.29 4.11 20.15
C LYS A 106 16.33 5.13 20.59
N ASP A 107 16.93 5.84 19.64
CA ASP A 107 17.88 6.92 19.88
C ASP A 107 17.20 8.23 20.34
N ALA A 108 15.91 8.41 20.05
CA ALA A 108 15.10 9.51 20.55
C ALA A 108 14.67 9.37 22.04
N LYS A 109 15.10 8.32 22.75
CA LYS A 109 14.92 8.16 24.21
C LYS A 109 15.90 9.00 25.04
N ASP A 110 16.06 10.27 24.69
CA ASP A 110 16.51 11.28 25.63
C ASP A 110 15.26 11.94 26.22
N ASP A 111 14.75 11.39 27.32
CA ASP A 111 13.56 11.88 28.05
C ASP A 111 13.67 13.39 28.39
N ALA A 112 14.88 13.94 28.42
CA ALA A 112 15.13 15.37 28.62
C ALA A 112 14.77 16.20 27.37
N LEU A 113 15.10 15.73 26.17
CA LEU A 113 14.81 16.41 24.91
C LEU A 113 13.32 16.33 24.57
N GLU A 114 12.68 15.18 24.80
CA GLU A 114 11.24 15.02 24.53
C GLU A 114 10.39 15.90 25.46
N ARG A 115 10.81 16.08 26.72
CA ARG A 115 10.18 17.02 27.67
C ARG A 115 10.37 18.47 27.25
N ASP A 116 11.57 18.85 26.78
CA ASP A 116 11.82 20.22 26.32
C ASP A 116 11.07 20.56 25.02
N VAL A 117 10.98 19.59 24.11
CA VAL A 117 10.21 19.71 22.86
C VAL A 117 8.71 19.81 23.16
N LYS A 118 8.17 18.97 24.06
CA LYS A 118 6.76 19.07 24.50
C LYS A 118 6.46 20.42 25.15
N ARG A 119 7.33 20.91 26.03
CA ARG A 119 7.19 22.24 26.66
C ARG A 119 7.15 23.36 25.63
N ARG A 120 8.10 23.39 24.69
CA ARG A 120 8.13 24.41 23.62
C ARG A 120 6.93 24.31 22.69
N LEU A 121 6.45 23.11 22.41
CA LEU A 121 5.27 22.89 21.57
C LEU A 121 3.98 23.38 22.26
N GLU A 122 3.85 23.17 23.58
CA GLU A 122 2.72 23.70 24.36
C GLU A 122 2.73 25.23 24.47
N GLU A 123 3.91 25.84 24.64
CA GLU A 123 4.09 27.29 24.62
C GLU A 123 3.70 27.89 23.26
N TRP A 124 4.14 27.24 22.17
CA TRP A 124 3.79 27.62 20.80
C TRP A 124 2.29 27.45 20.51
N MET A 125 1.67 26.34 20.94
CA MET A 125 0.22 26.12 20.79
C MET A 125 -0.61 27.13 21.62
N ARG A 126 -0.14 27.54 22.80
CA ARG A 126 -0.77 28.62 23.59
C ARG A 126 -0.67 29.98 22.89
N GLN A 127 0.44 30.27 22.22
CA GLN A 127 0.58 31.47 21.39
C GLN A 127 -0.32 31.42 20.15
N ALA A 128 -0.35 30.30 19.43
CA ALA A 128 -1.17 30.11 18.24
C ALA A 128 -2.68 30.21 18.52
N ARG A 129 -3.16 29.70 19.67
CA ARG A 129 -4.56 29.85 20.10
C ARG A 129 -4.97 31.28 20.44
N ARG A 130 -4.01 32.15 20.81
CA ARG A 130 -4.27 33.57 21.11
C ARG A 130 -4.27 34.45 19.85
N ALA A 131 -3.70 33.97 18.74
CA ALA A 131 -3.65 34.67 17.45
C ALA A 131 -4.76 34.21 16.48
N GLY A 132 -5.93 33.81 17.00
CA GLY A 132 -6.95 33.09 16.26
C GLY A 132 -7.36 33.71 14.91
N GLY A 133 -7.66 32.83 13.96
CA GLY A 133 -8.78 33.02 13.04
C GLY A 133 -8.45 33.50 11.63
N GLN A 134 -7.63 32.75 10.88
CA GLN A 134 -7.75 32.76 9.42
C GLN A 134 -7.75 31.32 8.92
N ASN A 135 -8.80 31.00 8.17
CA ASN A 135 -8.89 29.82 7.30
C ASN A 135 -7.60 29.73 6.49
N GLN A 136 -6.63 28.93 6.94
CA GLN A 136 -5.75 28.28 5.99
C GLN A 136 -6.67 27.34 5.22
N GLU A 137 -6.86 27.59 3.92
CA GLU A 137 -7.20 26.55 2.96
C GLU A 137 -6.17 25.43 3.14
N GLN A 138 -6.42 24.54 4.10
CA GLN A 138 -5.75 23.28 4.18
C GLN A 138 -6.16 22.57 2.90
N GLN A 139 -5.20 22.40 1.98
CA GLN A 139 -5.38 21.53 0.82
C GLN A 139 -6.00 20.24 1.33
N GLN A 140 -7.27 20.04 0.99
CA GLN A 140 -8.01 18.88 1.41
C GLN A 140 -7.34 17.66 0.77
N LEU A 141 -6.76 16.80 1.61
CA LEU A 141 -6.15 15.57 1.13
C LEU A 141 -7.24 14.70 0.50
N GLN A 142 -6.87 14.04 -0.60
CA GLN A 142 -7.76 13.13 -1.30
C GLN A 142 -8.22 12.00 -0.36
N THR A 143 -9.50 11.63 -0.42
CA THR A 143 -10.00 10.44 0.29
C THR A 143 -9.68 9.16 -0.48
N GLU A 144 -9.76 7.99 0.17
CA GLU A 144 -9.48 6.69 -0.48
C GLU A 144 -10.42 6.46 -1.68
N ALA A 145 -11.69 6.82 -1.52
CA ALA A 145 -12.70 6.72 -2.58
C ALA A 145 -12.45 7.70 -3.74
N GLU A 146 -11.99 8.91 -3.46
CA GLU A 146 -11.61 9.88 -4.51
C GLU A 146 -10.34 9.42 -5.24
N TRP A 147 -9.34 8.91 -4.51
CA TRP A 147 -8.14 8.33 -5.09
C TRP A 147 -8.49 7.19 -6.02
N TRP A 148 -9.34 6.26 -5.57
CA TRP A 148 -9.78 5.14 -6.39
C TRP A 148 -10.41 5.60 -7.70
N LYS A 149 -11.22 6.65 -7.69
CA LYS A 149 -11.88 7.18 -8.89
C LYS A 149 -10.91 7.88 -9.85
N ASP A 150 -9.89 8.54 -9.31
CA ASP A 150 -8.94 9.37 -10.07
C ASP A 150 -7.83 8.54 -10.74
N VAL A 151 -7.31 7.52 -10.05
CA VAL A 151 -6.19 6.72 -10.59
C VAL A 151 -6.59 5.83 -11.75
N ASP A 152 -5.63 5.53 -12.64
CA ASP A 152 -5.87 4.68 -13.79
C ASP A 152 -6.07 3.20 -13.42
N SER A 153 -6.70 2.46 -14.34
CA SER A 153 -7.03 1.05 -14.13
C SER A 153 -5.82 0.12 -13.91
N THR A 154 -4.62 0.52 -14.34
CA THR A 154 -3.38 -0.24 -14.13
C THR A 154 -2.92 -0.11 -12.68
N VAL A 155 -2.93 1.11 -12.13
CA VAL A 155 -2.62 1.35 -10.72
C VAL A 155 -3.60 0.59 -9.82
N ARG A 156 -4.91 0.68 -10.10
CA ARG A 156 -5.93 -0.09 -9.38
C ARG A 156 -5.69 -1.59 -9.46
N LYS A 157 -5.36 -2.11 -10.65
CA LYS A 157 -5.08 -3.54 -10.86
C LYS A 157 -3.93 -4.03 -9.97
N PHE A 158 -2.81 -3.31 -9.94
CA PHE A 158 -1.65 -3.70 -9.12
C PHE A 158 -1.90 -3.48 -7.64
N TRP A 159 -2.67 -2.45 -7.26
CA TRP A 159 -3.12 -2.26 -5.89
C TRP A 159 -3.94 -3.47 -5.40
N LEU A 160 -4.93 -3.92 -6.18
CA LEU A 160 -5.74 -5.11 -5.84
C LEU A 160 -4.90 -6.38 -5.74
N LEU A 161 -3.98 -6.60 -6.69
CA LEU A 161 -3.08 -7.75 -6.65
C LEU A 161 -2.19 -7.73 -5.41
N SER A 162 -1.63 -6.56 -5.08
CA SER A 162 -0.80 -6.40 -3.89
C SER A 162 -1.61 -6.65 -2.61
N HIS A 163 -2.82 -6.10 -2.54
CA HIS A 163 -3.72 -6.29 -1.39
C HIS A 163 -4.08 -7.76 -1.21
N TYR A 164 -4.51 -8.44 -2.27
CA TYR A 164 -4.81 -9.87 -2.28
C TYR A 164 -3.62 -10.73 -1.84
N ALA A 165 -2.42 -10.42 -2.33
CA ALA A 165 -1.21 -11.16 -1.97
C ALA A 165 -0.81 -11.00 -0.49
N GLU A 166 -1.21 -9.90 0.17
CA GLU A 166 -0.96 -9.71 1.60
C GLU A 166 -2.09 -10.25 2.49
N THR A 167 -3.34 -10.28 2.03
CA THR A 167 -4.51 -10.57 2.88
C THR A 167 -5.10 -11.96 2.72
N ALA A 168 -5.14 -12.52 1.51
CA ALA A 168 -5.92 -13.73 1.24
C ALA A 168 -5.23 -15.05 1.65
N GLY A 169 -3.94 -15.00 2.00
CA GLY A 169 -3.17 -16.18 2.43
C GLY A 169 -2.79 -17.16 1.31
N ASP A 170 -3.20 -16.91 0.07
CA ASP A 170 -2.85 -17.76 -1.08
C ASP A 170 -1.36 -17.67 -1.44
N TYR A 171 -0.74 -16.51 -1.20
CA TYR A 171 0.67 -16.24 -1.51
C TYR A 171 1.53 -16.13 -0.25
N ALA A 172 2.80 -16.51 -0.38
CA ALA A 172 3.80 -16.28 0.66
C ALA A 172 4.61 -15.01 0.33
N LEU A 173 4.59 -14.03 1.24
CA LEU A 173 5.44 -12.84 1.10
C LEU A 173 6.91 -13.21 1.28
N THR A 174 7.71 -12.92 0.26
CA THR A 174 9.15 -13.19 0.26
C THR A 174 9.93 -11.99 0.79
N SER A 175 9.55 -10.79 0.37
CA SER A 175 10.18 -9.54 0.83
C SER A 175 9.28 -8.35 0.54
N ALA A 176 9.43 -7.30 1.34
CA ALA A 176 8.79 -6.01 1.11
C ALA A 176 9.86 -4.92 0.96
N PHE A 177 9.62 -3.99 0.05
CA PHE A 177 10.49 -2.89 -0.29
C PHE A 177 9.72 -1.58 -0.21
N THR A 178 10.44 -0.53 0.18
CA THR A 178 9.95 0.84 0.14
C THR A 178 10.78 1.65 -0.85
N THR A 179 10.12 2.56 -1.55
CA THR A 179 10.78 3.60 -2.35
C THR A 179 10.33 4.95 -1.82
N ASN A 180 11.23 5.93 -1.76
CA ASN A 180 10.86 7.28 -1.36
C ASN A 180 9.79 7.83 -2.30
N CYS A 181 8.77 8.49 -1.74
CA CYS A 181 7.74 9.14 -2.53
C CYS A 181 8.41 10.15 -3.48
N PRO A 182 8.19 10.06 -4.81
CA PRO A 182 8.90 10.88 -5.78
C PRO A 182 8.55 12.37 -5.65
N THR A 183 7.35 12.69 -5.17
CA THR A 183 6.87 14.07 -5.03
C THR A 183 7.55 14.82 -3.87
N CYS A 184 7.77 14.16 -2.73
CA CYS A 184 8.38 14.80 -1.56
C CYS A 184 9.82 14.34 -1.28
N GLY A 185 10.34 13.36 -2.03
CA GLY A 185 11.66 12.76 -1.81
C GLY A 185 11.78 12.02 -0.48
N GLY A 186 10.68 11.46 0.05
CA GLY A 186 10.67 10.78 1.36
C GLY A 186 10.51 11.71 2.57
N ARG A 187 10.27 13.01 2.37
CA ARG A 187 10.04 13.96 3.47
C ARG A 187 8.64 13.89 4.07
N GLY A 188 7.64 13.47 3.27
CA GLY A 188 6.22 13.40 3.66
C GLY A 188 5.49 14.73 3.59
N LYS A 189 6.21 15.85 3.48
CA LYS A 189 5.68 17.21 3.33
C LYS A 189 6.35 17.92 2.15
N ILE A 190 5.65 18.88 1.57
CA ILE A 190 6.17 19.76 0.51
C ILE A 190 6.03 21.22 0.93
N SER A 191 6.93 22.05 0.44
CA SER A 191 6.96 23.48 0.70
C SER A 191 6.14 24.20 -0.37
N THR A 192 5.11 24.93 0.04
CA THR A 192 4.25 25.72 -0.86
C THR A 192 4.27 27.18 -0.44
N ALA A 193 4.22 28.08 -1.42
CA ALA A 193 4.11 29.51 -1.14
C ALA A 193 2.68 29.81 -0.64
N SER A 194 2.57 30.52 0.49
CA SER A 194 1.28 30.96 1.00
C SER A 194 0.69 32.05 0.09
N THR A 195 -0.63 32.00 -0.12
CA THR A 195 -1.39 33.00 -0.87
C THR A 195 -1.47 34.37 -0.17
N GLN A 196 -1.09 34.47 1.12
CA GLN A 196 -1.21 35.67 1.95
C GLN A 196 0.13 36.32 2.35
N GLY A 197 1.26 35.87 1.79
CA GLY A 197 2.55 36.52 2.01
C GLY A 197 3.73 35.67 1.60
N ASN A 198 4.92 36.27 1.61
CA ASN A 198 6.20 35.67 1.18
C ASN A 198 6.70 34.53 2.11
N GLN A 199 5.80 33.84 2.80
CA GLN A 199 6.09 32.75 3.73
C GLN A 199 5.88 31.40 3.04
N VAL A 200 6.88 30.54 3.19
CA VAL A 200 6.83 29.15 2.74
C VAL A 200 6.16 28.31 3.82
N VAL A 201 5.03 27.69 3.49
CA VAL A 201 4.28 26.80 4.40
C VAL A 201 4.57 25.34 4.03
N GLN A 202 4.78 24.49 5.04
CA GLN A 202 4.91 23.05 4.84
C GLN A 202 3.52 22.42 4.85
N VAL A 203 3.12 21.81 3.74
CA VAL A 203 1.85 21.07 3.61
C VAL A 203 2.12 19.57 3.45
N PRO A 204 1.19 18.70 3.89
CA PRO A 204 1.27 17.27 3.64
C PRO A 204 1.46 16.96 2.15
N CYS A 205 2.29 15.97 1.82
CA CYS A 205 2.48 15.59 0.43
C CYS A 205 1.19 14.96 -0.13
N PRO A 206 0.61 15.48 -1.23
CA PRO A 206 -0.65 14.99 -1.77
C PRO A 206 -0.54 13.58 -2.36
N THR A 207 0.67 13.08 -2.63
CA THR A 207 0.88 11.75 -3.22
C THR A 207 1.00 10.64 -2.17
N CYS A 208 1.63 10.94 -1.02
CA CYS A 208 1.89 9.92 0.00
C CYS A 208 1.22 10.22 1.34
N HIS A 209 0.55 11.35 1.50
CA HIS A 209 -0.24 11.68 2.69
C HIS A 209 0.59 11.49 3.96
N GLU A 210 1.81 12.05 3.94
CA GLU A 210 2.81 11.96 5.01
C GLU A 210 3.42 10.57 5.28
N THR A 211 3.02 9.52 4.56
CA THR A 211 3.61 8.16 4.73
C THR A 211 5.04 8.03 4.21
N LYS A 212 5.52 9.02 3.45
CA LYS A 212 6.90 9.17 2.92
C LYS A 212 7.31 8.13 1.87
N PHE A 213 6.76 6.93 1.91
CA PHE A 213 7.22 5.80 1.11
C PHE A 213 6.10 5.18 0.27
N LEU A 214 6.49 4.56 -0.83
CA LEU A 214 5.65 3.69 -1.64
C LEU A 214 6.05 2.23 -1.38
N ARG A 215 5.07 1.35 -1.17
CA ARG A 215 5.28 -0.06 -0.84
C ARG A 215 5.23 -0.94 -2.08
N THR A 216 6.25 -1.78 -2.24
CA THR A 216 6.32 -2.86 -3.24
C THR A 216 6.61 -4.17 -2.53
N ILE A 217 5.92 -5.25 -2.93
CA ILE A 217 6.07 -6.58 -2.36
C ILE A 217 6.55 -7.57 -3.42
N LYS A 218 7.31 -8.57 -2.97
CA LYS A 218 7.61 -9.77 -3.74
C LYS A 218 7.00 -10.97 -3.05
N PHE A 219 6.34 -11.83 -3.82
CA PHE A 219 5.59 -12.97 -3.31
C PHE A 219 5.65 -14.14 -4.30
N HIS A 220 5.28 -15.34 -3.84
CA HIS A 220 5.24 -16.54 -4.67
C HIS A 220 4.14 -17.51 -4.27
#